data_AF-A0A8H3BM36-F1
#
_entry.id   AF-A0A8H3BM36-F1
#
_cell.length_a   1.000
_cell.length_b   1.000
_cell.length_c   1.000
_cell.angle_alpha   90.00
_cell.angle_beta   90.00
_cell.angle_gamma   90.00
#
_symmetry.space_group_name_H-M   'P 1'
#
loop_
_entity.id
_entity.type
_entity.pdbx_description
1 polymer ?
#
loop_
_entity_poly.entity_id
_entity_poly.type
_entity_poly.pdbx_seq_one_letter_code
_entity_poly.pdbx_strand_id
1 'polypeptide(L)'
;MEPEPLIKSASNRSLKSAFEEPYLGNVHECFVEALEHYSRYSGAAKLYMKSISVVQSSGMGKSRMVDEATNMIFTIPANLREDLPVGETTYPPPDTALRSHFVDHEKKSNELLQAECAILLKHIFATVTSKLPSVLAKESGLTLAVAWANHLKSQSTTEKVGGEREAFYSQALDAAQKVGML
;
A
#
# COMPACT_ATOMS: atom_id res chain seq x y z
N MET A 1 17.13 37.04 3.81
CA MET A 1 15.77 36.84 4.33
C MET A 1 15.67 35.36 4.61
N GLU A 2 15.89 34.96 5.87
CA GLU A 2 15.71 33.56 6.26
C GLU A 2 14.21 33.21 6.18
N PRO A 3 13.83 32.03 5.69
CA PRO A 3 12.44 31.62 5.68
C PRO A 3 11.96 31.47 7.13
N GLU A 4 10.86 32.15 7.46
CA GLU A 4 10.20 31.98 8.75
C GLU A 4 9.82 30.51 8.97
N PRO A 5 10.04 29.96 10.18
CA PRO A 5 9.68 28.58 10.48
C PRO A 5 8.16 28.42 10.39
N LEU A 6 7.73 27.46 9.58
CA LEU A 6 6.34 27.03 9.50
C LEU A 6 5.85 26.64 10.91
N ILE A 7 4.99 27.48 11.48
CA ILE A 7 4.34 27.22 12.76
C ILE A 7 3.55 25.91 12.61
N LYS A 8 3.98 24.86 13.33
CA LYS A 8 3.22 23.62 13.42
C LYS A 8 1.83 23.95 14.00
N SER A 9 0.79 23.72 13.21
CA SER A 9 -0.60 23.83 13.63
C SER A 9 -0.81 23.05 14.93
N ALA A 10 -1.24 23.74 15.99
CA ALA A 10 -1.57 23.18 17.31
C ALA A 10 -2.89 22.38 17.29
N SER A 11 -3.08 21.58 16.25
CA SER A 11 -4.18 20.65 16.15
C SER A 11 -3.92 19.48 17.09
N ASN A 12 -4.68 19.39 18.19
CA ASN A 12 -4.72 18.19 19.06
C ASN A 12 -5.34 16.96 18.36
N ARG A 13 -5.67 17.07 17.07
CA ARG A 13 -6.23 15.98 16.28
C ARG A 13 -5.12 15.03 15.87
N SER A 14 -5.28 13.74 16.15
CA SER A 14 -4.35 12.71 15.67
C SER A 14 -4.30 12.70 14.13
N LEU A 15 -3.13 12.39 13.55
CA LEU A 15 -3.00 12.26 12.11
C LEU A 15 -3.96 11.22 11.53
N LYS A 16 -4.19 10.13 12.25
CA LYS A 16 -5.16 9.10 11.87
C LYS A 16 -6.57 9.68 11.77
N SER A 17 -7.04 10.39 12.78
CA SER A 17 -8.40 10.94 12.75
C SER A 17 -8.58 12.04 11.70
N ALA A 18 -7.56 12.85 11.43
CA ALA A 18 -7.57 13.76 10.28
C ALA A 18 -7.61 13.01 8.95
N PHE A 19 -6.86 11.90 8.84
CA PHE A 19 -6.84 11.06 7.66
C PHE A 19 -8.15 10.30 7.44
N GLU A 20 -8.96 10.06 8.47
CA GLU A 20 -10.23 9.32 8.37
C GLU A 20 -11.46 10.24 8.23
N GLU A 21 -11.30 11.57 8.24
CA GLU A 21 -12.42 12.51 7.98
C GLU A 21 -13.06 12.27 6.62
N PRO A 22 -14.35 12.58 6.40
CA PRO A 22 -14.99 12.39 5.09
C PRO A 22 -14.16 12.95 3.93
N TYR A 23 -13.90 12.12 2.91
CA TYR A 23 -13.14 12.54 1.74
C TYR A 23 -13.95 13.56 0.92
N LEU A 24 -13.31 14.66 0.51
CA LEU A 24 -13.95 15.70 -0.29
C LEU A 24 -13.47 15.64 -1.74
N GLY A 25 -14.44 15.66 -2.66
CA GLY A 25 -14.20 15.56 -4.10
C GLY A 25 -14.13 14.11 -4.61
N ASN A 26 -13.84 13.96 -5.90
CA ASN A 26 -13.96 12.71 -6.64
C ASN A 26 -12.65 12.23 -7.28
N VAL A 27 -11.50 12.74 -6.82
CA VAL A 27 -10.20 12.41 -7.43
C VAL A 27 -9.89 10.91 -7.36
N HIS A 28 -10.33 10.22 -6.30
CA HIS A 28 -10.19 8.76 -6.17
C HIS A 28 -11.01 8.01 -7.25
N GLU A 29 -12.19 8.51 -7.62
CA GLU A 29 -12.99 7.96 -8.72
C GLU A 29 -12.27 8.17 -10.06
N CYS A 30 -11.80 9.38 -10.35
CA CYS A 30 -11.02 9.66 -11.56
C CYS A 30 -9.74 8.82 -11.64
N PHE A 31 -9.11 8.55 -10.50
CA PHE A 31 -7.94 7.67 -10.43
C PHE A 31 -8.29 6.21 -10.79
N VAL A 32 -9.40 5.70 -10.28
CA VAL A 32 -9.92 4.36 -10.63
C VAL A 32 -10.29 4.28 -12.11
N GLU A 33 -10.99 5.28 -12.64
CA GLU A 33 -11.32 5.36 -14.08
C GLU A 33 -10.07 5.33 -14.95
N ALA A 34 -9.01 6.05 -14.55
CA ALA A 34 -7.73 6.02 -15.26
C ALA A 34 -7.09 4.62 -15.22
N LEU A 35 -7.06 3.96 -14.06
CA LEU A 35 -6.56 2.59 -13.93
C LEU A 35 -7.33 1.62 -14.83
N GLU A 36 -8.67 1.70 -14.84
CA GLU A 36 -9.51 0.88 -15.70
C GLU A 36 -9.26 1.16 -17.18
N HIS A 37 -9.14 2.43 -17.56
CA HIS A 37 -8.84 2.83 -18.93
C HIS A 37 -7.55 2.17 -19.41
N TYR A 38 -6.46 2.28 -18.62
CA TYR A 38 -5.18 1.65 -18.95
C TYR A 38 -5.20 0.12 -18.85
N SER A 39 -6.06 -0.46 -18.01
CA SER A 39 -6.23 -1.91 -17.91
C SER A 39 -6.75 -2.54 -19.21
N ARG A 40 -7.54 -1.80 -20.00
CA ARG A 40 -8.15 -2.28 -21.25
C ARG A 40 -7.17 -2.35 -22.43
N TYR A 41 -6.07 -1.62 -22.39
CA TYR A 41 -5.01 -1.71 -23.40
C TYR A 41 -4.23 -3.02 -23.21
N SER A 42 -4.62 -4.06 -23.94
CA SER A 42 -3.94 -5.36 -24.03
C SER A 42 -3.30 -5.50 -25.41
N GLY A 43 -2.30 -4.65 -25.70
CA GLY A 43 -1.49 -4.81 -26.89
C GLY A 43 -0.58 -6.03 -26.74
N ALA A 44 -0.83 -7.09 -27.53
CA ALA A 44 -0.20 -8.41 -27.49
C ALA A 44 1.35 -8.45 -27.66
N ALA A 45 2.03 -7.30 -27.76
CA ALA A 45 3.44 -7.25 -28.12
C ALA A 45 4.40 -7.12 -26.92
N LYS A 46 4.00 -6.54 -25.77
CA LYS A 46 4.83 -6.47 -24.56
C LYS A 46 3.96 -6.39 -23.30
N LEU A 47 4.17 -7.34 -22.37
CA LEU A 47 3.67 -7.31 -20.99
C LEU A 47 4.37 -6.18 -20.22
N TYR A 48 4.15 -4.93 -20.59
CA TYR A 48 4.65 -3.80 -19.81
C TYR A 48 3.85 -3.71 -18.51
N MET A 49 4.55 -3.59 -17.39
CA MET A 49 3.91 -3.36 -16.10
C MET A 49 3.07 -2.08 -16.19
N LYS A 50 1.78 -2.18 -15.85
CA LYS A 50 0.87 -1.02 -15.84
C LYS A 50 1.06 -0.27 -14.52
N SER A 51 1.92 0.74 -14.54
CA SER A 51 2.19 1.60 -13.38
C SER A 51 1.75 3.04 -13.67
N ILE A 52 1.11 3.67 -12.69
CA ILE A 52 0.79 5.10 -12.72
C ILE A 52 1.54 5.77 -11.56
N SER A 53 2.32 6.81 -11.88
CA SER A 53 3.01 7.63 -10.89
C SER A 53 2.13 8.81 -10.47
N VAL A 54 1.91 8.97 -9.17
CA VAL A 54 1.16 10.10 -8.60
C VAL A 54 2.14 11.05 -7.92
N VAL A 55 2.46 12.16 -8.58
CA VAL A 55 3.50 13.12 -8.13
C VAL A 55 2.86 14.44 -7.71
N GLN A 56 2.93 14.78 -6.43
CA GLN A 56 2.47 16.04 -5.85
C GLN A 56 3.25 16.34 -4.55
N SER A 57 3.18 17.58 -4.06
CA SER A 57 3.75 17.99 -2.77
C SER A 57 3.24 17.15 -1.59
N SER A 58 4.01 17.09 -0.51
CA SER A 58 3.60 16.43 0.73
C SER A 58 2.31 17.06 1.28
N GLY A 59 1.46 16.26 1.92
CA GLY A 59 0.20 16.73 2.51
C GLY A 59 -0.95 16.99 1.53
N MET A 60 -0.77 16.87 0.22
CA MET A 60 -1.81 17.14 -0.80
C MET A 60 -2.86 16.02 -0.97
N GLY A 61 -2.94 15.06 -0.04
CA GLY A 61 -3.97 14.02 -0.08
C GLY A 61 -3.69 12.81 -0.98
N LYS A 62 -2.47 12.63 -1.53
CA LYS A 62 -2.12 11.45 -2.35
C LYS A 62 -2.43 10.11 -1.68
N SER A 63 -1.90 9.89 -0.48
CA SER A 63 -2.13 8.65 0.27
C SER A 63 -3.61 8.47 0.60
N ARG A 64 -4.33 9.57 0.83
CA ARG A 64 -5.76 9.54 1.09
C ARG A 64 -6.58 9.17 -0.15
N MET A 65 -6.25 9.73 -1.30
CA MET A 65 -6.87 9.36 -2.59
C MET A 65 -6.67 7.86 -2.88
N VAL A 66 -5.46 7.33 -2.68
CA VAL A 66 -5.20 5.89 -2.84
C VAL A 66 -6.01 5.07 -1.84
N ASP A 67 -6.10 5.54 -0.59
CA ASP A 67 -6.86 4.89 0.46
C ASP A 67 -8.37 4.81 0.14
N GLU A 68 -8.95 5.87 -0.43
CA GLU A 68 -10.33 5.86 -0.91
C GLU A 68 -10.53 4.94 -2.11
N ALA A 69 -9.59 4.93 -3.05
CA ALA A 69 -9.65 4.04 -4.21
C ALA A 69 -9.66 2.55 -3.80
N THR A 70 -9.06 2.19 -2.65
CA THR A 70 -9.12 0.81 -2.13
C THR A 70 -10.52 0.31 -1.81
N ASN A 71 -11.47 1.24 -1.58
CA ASN A 71 -12.88 0.90 -1.37
C ASN A 71 -13.62 0.61 -2.68
N MET A 72 -13.05 0.98 -3.84
CA MET A 72 -13.67 0.82 -5.16
C MET A 72 -13.12 -0.39 -5.92
N ILE A 73 -11.82 -0.65 -5.78
CA ILE A 73 -11.12 -1.74 -6.46
C ILE A 73 -10.32 -2.57 -5.47
N PHE A 74 -10.30 -3.89 -5.69
CA PHE A 74 -9.53 -4.80 -4.86
C PHE A 74 -8.04 -4.43 -4.90
N THR A 75 -7.48 -4.06 -3.75
CA THR A 75 -6.15 -3.46 -3.66
C THR A 75 -5.31 -4.13 -2.59
N ILE A 76 -4.03 -4.37 -2.85
CA ILE A 76 -3.04 -4.82 -1.86
C ILE A 76 -2.15 -3.60 -1.53
N PRO A 77 -2.45 -2.83 -0.47
CA PRO A 77 -1.73 -1.59 -0.17
C PRO A 77 -0.36 -1.88 0.46
N ALA A 78 0.71 -1.39 -0.16
CA ALA A 78 2.07 -1.42 0.39
C ALA A 78 2.59 0.01 0.61
N ASN A 79 3.16 0.27 1.78
CA ASN A 79 3.78 1.53 2.17
C ASN A 79 5.25 1.29 2.54
N LEU A 80 6.14 1.57 1.59
CA LEU A 80 7.58 1.31 1.73
C LEU A 80 8.36 2.54 2.27
N ARG A 81 7.67 3.50 2.89
CA ARG A 81 8.30 4.73 3.37
C ARG A 81 9.44 4.43 4.37
N GLU A 82 10.53 5.16 4.25
CA GLU A 82 11.65 5.18 5.20
C GLU A 82 11.23 5.64 6.61
N ASP A 83 12.09 5.39 7.58
CA ASP A 83 11.87 5.88 8.94
C ASP A 83 11.99 7.39 8.97
N LEU A 84 11.04 8.04 9.64
CA LEU A 84 11.04 9.48 9.80
C LEU A 84 11.97 9.90 10.96
N PRO A 85 12.52 11.12 10.91
CA PRO A 85 13.24 11.69 12.05
C PRO A 85 12.41 11.65 13.34
N VAL A 86 13.10 11.62 14.48
CA VAL A 86 12.45 11.63 15.80
C VAL A 86 11.51 12.84 15.92
N GLY A 87 10.25 12.58 16.28
CA GLY A 87 9.23 13.62 16.43
C GLY A 87 8.45 13.96 15.16
N GLU A 88 8.75 13.30 14.04
CA GLU A 88 7.92 13.31 12.84
C GLU A 88 7.04 12.06 12.78
N THR A 89 5.79 12.25 12.36
CA THR A 89 4.82 11.16 12.23
C THR A 89 4.11 11.27 10.90
N THR A 90 3.63 10.14 10.40
CA THR A 90 2.88 10.08 9.15
C THR A 90 1.83 9.00 9.24
N TYR A 91 0.81 9.12 8.40
CA TYR A 91 -0.24 8.12 8.29
C TYR A 91 -0.55 7.87 6.81
N PRO A 92 -0.74 6.60 6.39
CA PRO A 92 -0.56 5.38 7.19
C PRO A 92 0.92 5.14 7.58
N PRO A 93 1.17 4.35 8.63
CA PRO A 93 2.53 3.92 9.00
C PRO A 93 3.12 2.97 7.93
N PRO A 94 4.46 2.81 7.87
CA PRO A 94 5.12 1.95 6.90
C PRO A 94 4.91 0.45 7.19
N ASP A 95 4.95 -0.37 6.14
CA ASP A 95 5.04 -1.83 6.24
C ASP A 95 6.50 -2.23 6.49
N THR A 96 6.97 -2.08 7.72
CA THR A 96 8.40 -2.21 8.06
C THR A 96 9.00 -3.55 7.61
N ALA A 97 8.32 -4.68 7.83
CA ALA A 97 8.81 -5.99 7.41
C ALA A 97 8.98 -6.09 5.88
N LEU A 98 7.99 -5.59 5.13
CA LEU A 98 8.04 -5.56 3.67
C LEU A 98 9.13 -4.61 3.16
N ARG A 99 9.27 -3.43 3.76
CA ARG A 99 10.32 -2.47 3.43
C ARG A 99 11.70 -3.09 3.64
N SER A 100 11.93 -3.71 4.80
CA SER A 100 13.22 -4.32 5.15
C SER A 100 13.65 -5.41 4.15
N HIS A 101 12.70 -6.10 3.52
CA HIS A 101 13.01 -7.07 2.45
C HIS A 101 13.74 -6.45 1.25
N PHE A 102 13.47 -5.18 0.95
CA PHE A 102 14.06 -4.47 -0.19
C PHE A 102 15.36 -3.72 0.12
N VAL A 103 15.86 -3.74 1.36
CA VAL A 103 17.00 -2.88 1.76
C VAL A 103 18.35 -3.37 1.20
N ASP A 104 18.57 -4.69 1.07
CA ASP A 104 19.87 -5.24 0.62
C ASP A 104 19.84 -5.63 -0.87
N HIS A 105 19.83 -4.63 -1.75
CA HIS A 105 19.78 -4.84 -3.22
C HIS A 105 21.05 -4.39 -3.96
N GLU A 106 21.90 -3.56 -3.35
CA GLU A 106 23.08 -2.97 -4.01
C GLU A 106 24.11 -4.02 -4.48
N LYS A 107 24.10 -5.22 -3.87
CA LYS A 107 25.03 -6.31 -4.18
C LYS A 107 24.46 -7.38 -5.10
N LYS A 108 23.18 -7.28 -5.47
CA LYS A 108 22.46 -8.30 -6.25
C LYS A 108 22.42 -7.92 -7.72
N SER A 109 22.45 -8.93 -8.60
CA SER A 109 22.24 -8.69 -10.03
C SER A 109 20.76 -8.35 -10.32
N ASN A 110 20.50 -7.71 -11.46
CA ASN A 110 19.13 -7.39 -11.87
C ASN A 110 18.26 -8.65 -11.99
N GLU A 111 18.84 -9.76 -12.47
CA GLU A 111 18.15 -11.03 -12.64
C GLU A 111 17.75 -11.62 -11.29
N LEU A 112 18.64 -11.56 -10.29
CA LEU A 112 18.36 -12.01 -8.94
C LEU A 112 17.25 -11.15 -8.31
N LEU A 113 17.32 -9.82 -8.43
CA LEU A 113 16.29 -8.91 -7.92
C LEU A 113 14.93 -9.17 -8.58
N GLN A 114 14.90 -9.41 -9.89
CA GLN A 114 13.66 -9.76 -10.60
C GLN A 114 13.08 -11.09 -10.11
N ALA A 115 13.92 -12.10 -9.90
CA ALA A 115 13.50 -13.39 -9.38
C ALA A 115 12.94 -13.26 -7.95
N GLU A 116 13.62 -12.54 -7.07
CA GLU A 116 13.16 -12.29 -5.70
C GLU A 116 11.82 -11.52 -5.68
N CYS A 117 11.69 -10.47 -6.50
CA CYS A 117 10.43 -9.74 -6.65
C CYS A 117 9.31 -10.66 -7.14
N ALA A 118 9.58 -11.52 -8.14
CA ALA A 118 8.59 -12.44 -8.68
C ALA A 118 8.15 -13.48 -7.64
N ILE A 119 9.09 -14.02 -6.85
CA ILE A 119 8.81 -14.96 -5.76
C ILE A 119 7.97 -14.27 -4.68
N LEU A 120 8.33 -13.05 -4.27
CA LEU A 120 7.56 -12.29 -3.29
C LEU A 120 6.14 -12.02 -3.78
N LEU A 121 5.98 -11.51 -5.00
CA LEU A 121 4.65 -11.23 -5.58
C LEU A 121 3.79 -12.50 -5.66
N LYS A 122 4.38 -13.63 -6.07
CA LYS A 122 3.71 -14.93 -6.06
C LYS A 122 3.19 -15.28 -4.67
N HIS A 123 4.00 -15.11 -3.64
CA HIS A 123 3.58 -15.42 -2.26
C HIS A 123 2.58 -14.40 -1.70
N ILE A 124 2.68 -13.13 -2.06
CA ILE A 124 1.65 -12.12 -1.76
C ILE A 124 0.29 -12.56 -2.34
N PHE A 125 0.24 -12.94 -3.62
CA PHE A 125 -1.01 -13.39 -4.24
C PHE A 125 -1.54 -14.71 -3.67
N ALA A 126 -0.66 -15.64 -3.32
CA ALA A 126 -1.04 -16.87 -2.63
C ALA A 126 -1.63 -16.57 -1.24
N THR A 127 -1.01 -15.68 -0.47
CA THR A 127 -1.52 -15.26 0.85
C THR A 127 -2.88 -14.58 0.72
N VAL A 128 -3.07 -13.69 -0.27
CA VAL A 128 -4.39 -13.12 -0.59
C VAL A 128 -5.41 -14.23 -0.81
N THR A 129 -5.11 -15.17 -1.71
CA THR A 129 -6.02 -16.28 -2.06
C THR A 129 -6.37 -17.13 -0.84
N SER A 130 -5.44 -17.32 0.10
CA SER A 130 -5.67 -18.07 1.34
C SER A 130 -6.53 -17.33 2.37
N LYS A 131 -6.38 -16.00 2.47
CA LYS A 131 -7.14 -15.17 3.42
C LYS A 131 -8.52 -14.82 2.89
N LEU A 132 -8.66 -14.72 1.56
CA LEU A 132 -9.90 -14.36 0.89
C LEU A 132 -11.12 -15.13 1.42
N PRO A 133 -11.15 -16.48 1.52
CA PRO A 133 -12.30 -17.21 2.06
C PRO A 133 -12.79 -16.74 3.44
N SER A 134 -11.87 -16.33 4.34
CA SER A 134 -12.24 -15.82 5.67
C SER A 134 -12.85 -14.42 5.64
N VAL A 135 -12.49 -13.61 4.64
CA VAL A 135 -13.00 -12.25 4.42
C VAL A 135 -14.27 -12.26 3.55
N LEU A 136 -14.43 -13.29 2.72
CA LEU A 136 -15.32 -13.32 1.56
C LEU A 136 -16.71 -13.88 1.77
N ALA A 137 -17.14 -14.18 3.01
CA ALA A 137 -18.23 -15.15 3.24
C ALA A 137 -19.46 -15.02 2.29
N LYS A 138 -19.80 -13.83 1.77
CA LYS A 138 -20.72 -13.65 0.60
C LYS A 138 -20.37 -12.48 -0.36
N GLU A 139 -19.16 -11.91 -0.31
CA GLU A 139 -18.87 -10.62 -0.95
C GLU A 139 -18.34 -10.74 -2.39
N SER A 140 -18.65 -9.76 -3.25
CA SER A 140 -18.12 -9.70 -4.63
C SER A 140 -18.00 -8.26 -5.14
N GLY A 141 -17.13 -8.04 -6.14
CA GLY A 141 -16.94 -6.71 -6.73
C GLY A 141 -16.60 -5.64 -5.69
N LEU A 142 -17.42 -4.59 -5.64
CA LEU A 142 -17.23 -3.45 -4.74
C LEU A 142 -17.25 -3.88 -3.26
N THR A 143 -18.18 -4.75 -2.86
CA THR A 143 -18.33 -5.11 -1.45
C THR A 143 -17.13 -5.94 -0.97
N LEU A 144 -16.54 -6.73 -1.86
CA LEU A 144 -15.27 -7.41 -1.62
C LEU A 144 -14.13 -6.39 -1.44
N ALA A 145 -14.01 -5.39 -2.32
CA ALA A 145 -12.97 -4.37 -2.20
C ALA A 145 -13.03 -3.66 -0.83
N VAL A 146 -14.23 -3.22 -0.42
CA VAL A 146 -14.47 -2.60 0.89
C VAL A 146 -14.14 -3.56 2.05
N ALA A 147 -14.63 -4.80 2.01
CA ALA A 147 -14.38 -5.78 3.07
C ALA A 147 -12.88 -6.08 3.24
N TRP A 148 -12.17 -6.22 2.11
CA TRP A 148 -10.73 -6.43 2.09
C TRP A 148 -9.95 -5.21 2.60
N ALA A 149 -10.29 -4.01 2.15
CA ALA A 149 -9.67 -2.78 2.62
C ALA A 149 -9.85 -2.61 4.14
N ASN A 150 -11.05 -2.84 4.65
CA ASN A 150 -11.34 -2.79 6.08
C ASN A 150 -10.57 -3.86 6.88
N HIS A 151 -10.48 -5.09 6.35
CA HIS A 151 -9.71 -6.16 6.97
C HIS A 151 -8.25 -5.76 7.17
N LEU A 152 -7.60 -5.22 6.13
CA LEU A 152 -6.20 -4.79 6.22
C LEU A 152 -5.99 -3.50 7.04
N LYS A 153 -6.97 -2.59 7.08
CA LYS A 153 -6.86 -1.36 7.88
C LYS A 153 -7.13 -1.60 9.37
N SER A 154 -7.87 -2.65 9.72
CA SER A 154 -8.30 -2.99 11.07
C SER A 154 -7.16 -2.85 12.09
N GLN A 155 -7.43 -2.17 13.21
CA GLN A 155 -6.48 -1.96 14.32
C GLN A 155 -5.20 -1.16 14.00
N SER A 156 -5.11 -0.51 12.84
CA SER A 156 -3.98 0.37 12.53
C SER A 156 -3.94 1.61 13.45
N THR A 157 -2.75 2.00 13.89
CA THR A 157 -2.51 3.21 14.69
C THR A 157 -1.63 4.19 13.90
N THR A 158 -1.29 5.35 14.50
CA THR A 158 -0.31 6.28 13.91
C THR A 158 1.11 5.75 13.90
N GLU A 159 1.39 4.69 14.65
CA GLU A 159 2.75 4.15 14.85
C GLU A 159 2.98 2.87 14.06
N LYS A 160 1.94 2.02 13.94
CA LYS A 160 2.06 0.71 13.31
C LYS A 160 0.83 0.33 12.51
N VAL A 161 1.06 -0.47 11.47
CA VAL A 161 -0.01 -1.11 10.72
C VAL A 161 -0.80 -2.06 11.63
N GLY A 162 -2.05 -2.31 11.28
CA GLY A 162 -2.90 -3.26 11.97
C GLY A 162 -2.38 -4.69 11.92
N GLY A 163 -2.75 -5.50 12.92
CA GLY A 163 -2.25 -6.87 13.05
C GLY A 163 -2.56 -7.76 11.85
N GLU A 164 -3.70 -7.55 11.18
CA GLU A 164 -4.05 -8.30 9.97
C GLU A 164 -3.13 -8.01 8.78
N ARG A 165 -2.76 -6.75 8.58
CA ARG A 165 -1.83 -6.31 7.53
C ARG A 165 -0.39 -6.71 7.85
N GLU A 166 0.01 -6.61 9.11
CA GLU A 166 1.30 -7.09 9.57
C GLU A 166 1.44 -8.61 9.33
N ALA A 167 0.46 -9.40 9.80
CA ALA A 167 0.44 -10.85 9.60
C ALA A 167 0.39 -11.23 8.11
N PHE A 168 -0.36 -10.49 7.30
CA PHE A 168 -0.43 -10.69 5.85
C PHE A 168 0.97 -10.61 5.20
N TYR A 169 1.73 -9.55 5.48
CA TYR A 169 3.06 -9.40 4.89
C TYR A 169 4.09 -10.35 5.48
N SER A 170 4.08 -10.57 6.81
CA SER A 170 4.98 -11.53 7.45
C SER A 170 4.80 -12.94 6.88
N GLN A 171 3.55 -13.39 6.68
CA GLN A 171 3.26 -14.71 6.09
C GLN A 171 3.79 -14.84 4.66
N ALA A 172 3.62 -13.80 3.83
CA ALA A 172 4.11 -13.79 2.46
C ALA A 172 5.65 -13.81 2.41
N LEU A 173 6.31 -13.05 3.30
CA LEU A 173 7.77 -12.98 3.40
C LEU A 173 8.37 -14.29 3.89
N ASP A 174 7.81 -14.90 4.94
CA ASP A 174 8.26 -16.18 5.48
C ASP A 174 8.18 -17.28 4.41
N ALA A 175 7.14 -17.25 3.58
CA ALA A 175 6.98 -18.19 2.48
C ALA A 175 8.01 -17.95 1.37
N ALA A 176 8.28 -16.69 1.03
CA ALA A 176 9.29 -16.32 0.02
C ALA A 176 10.72 -16.69 0.45
N GLN A 177 11.08 -16.45 1.72
CA GLN A 177 12.42 -16.75 2.25
C GLN A 177 12.72 -18.25 2.27
N LYS A 178 11.73 -19.10 2.53
CA LYS A 178 11.89 -20.57 2.48
C LYS A 178 12.25 -21.08 1.08
N VAL A 179 11.87 -20.35 0.03
CA VAL A 179 12.18 -20.69 -1.37
C VAL A 179 13.53 -20.12 -1.81
N GLY A 180 13.93 -18.96 -1.28
CA GLY A 180 15.22 -18.31 -1.58
C GLY A 180 16.43 -18.85 -0.80
N MET A 181 16.25 -19.86 0.05
CA MET A 181 17.33 -20.60 0.74
C MET A 181 17.86 -21.82 -0.04
N LEU A 182 17.57 -21.90 -1.35
CA LEU A 182 18.20 -22.81 -2.32
C LEU A 182 19.17 -22.03 -3.21
#